data_AF-A0A423SQ41-F1
#
_entry.id   AF-A0A423SQ41-F1
#
_cell.length_a   1.000
_cell.length_b   1.000
_cell.length_c   1.000
_cell.angle_alpha   90.00
_cell.angle_beta   90.00
_cell.angle_gamma   90.00
#
_symmetry.space_group_name_H-M   'P 1'
#
loop_
_entity.id
_entity.type
_entity.pdbx_description
1 polymer ?
#
loop_
_entity_poly.entity_id
_entity_poly.type
_entity_poly.pdbx_seq_one_letter_code
_entity_poly.pdbx_strand_id
1 'polypeptide(L)' 'MKNNRDQVYDCTSSNFDGFIALMSPEDSWVAKWQRINRCCRGMYAISITGRLPASVIREMKSRGIKYRQRDMTKL' A
#
# COMPACT_ATOMS: atom_id res chain seq x y z
N MET A 1 8.58 3.57 10.89
CA MET A 1 7.91 4.84 10.55
C MET A 1 7.51 5.65 11.78
N LYS A 2 6.85 5.07 12.80
CA LYS A 2 6.50 5.83 14.02
C LYS A 2 7.75 6.53 14.60
N ASN A 3 7.65 7.82 14.89
CA ASN A 3 8.73 8.69 15.40
C ASN A 3 9.95 8.86 14.46
N ASN A 4 9.84 8.53 13.18
CA ASN A 4 10.90 8.76 12.20
C ASN A 4 10.32 9.37 10.92
N ARG A 5 10.54 10.67 10.73
CA ARG A 5 9.95 11.46 9.64
C ARG A 5 10.50 11.08 8.27
N ASP A 6 11.80 10.78 8.18
CA ASP A 6 12.43 10.37 6.92
C ASP A 6 11.84 9.06 6.42
N GLN A 7 11.65 8.09 7.32
CA GLN A 7 10.97 6.83 6.96
C GLN A 7 9.52 7.03 6.52
N VAL A 8 8.83 8.06 7.02
CA VAL A 8 7.47 8.39 6.54
C VAL A 8 7.54 8.85 5.08
N TYR A 9 8.44 9.75 4.75
CA TYR A 9 8.60 10.22 3.37
C TYR A 9 9.07 9.11 2.42
N ASP A 10 9.95 8.23 2.87
CA ASP A 10 10.44 7.11 2.05
C ASP A 10 9.39 6.02 1.78
N CYS A 11 8.46 5.82 2.73
CA CYS A 11 7.52 4.70 2.68
C CYS A 11 6.06 5.11 2.41
N THR A 12 5.80 6.39 2.17
CA THR A 12 4.48 6.93 1.81
C THR A 12 4.59 7.85 0.61
N SER A 13 3.46 8.12 -0.05
CA SER A 13 3.41 9.05 -1.19
C SER A 13 2.23 9.99 -1.01
N SER A 14 2.45 11.27 -1.27
CA SER A 14 1.38 12.27 -1.39
C SER A 14 0.66 12.21 -2.74
N ASN A 15 1.23 11.53 -3.73
CA ASN A 15 0.63 11.35 -5.05
C ASN A 15 -0.11 10.00 -5.11
N PHE A 16 -1.43 10.08 -5.09
CA PHE A 16 -2.32 8.94 -5.23
C PHE A 16 -3.59 9.34 -5.97
N ASP A 17 -4.24 8.37 -6.61
CA ASP A 17 -5.48 8.56 -7.35
C ASP A 17 -6.60 7.75 -6.71
N GLY A 18 -7.75 8.40 -6.51
CA GLY A 18 -8.97 7.81 -5.95
C GLY A 18 -8.82 7.32 -4.49
N PHE A 19 -9.96 7.14 -3.82
CA PHE A 19 -9.98 6.59 -2.47
C PHE A 19 -11.11 5.58 -2.29
N ILE A 20 -10.88 4.63 -1.38
CA ILE A 20 -11.80 3.58 -0.98
C ILE A 20 -12.02 3.70 0.53
N ALA A 21 -13.27 3.90 0.94
CA ALA A 21 -13.68 3.74 2.33
C ALA A 21 -13.99 2.26 2.59
N LEU A 22 -13.03 1.53 3.17
CA LEU A 22 -13.14 0.09 3.39
C LEU A 22 -13.78 -0.21 4.74
N MET A 23 -15.03 -0.69 4.71
CA MET A 23 -15.81 -1.01 5.92
C MET A 23 -15.78 -2.50 6.29
N SER A 24 -15.88 -3.39 5.28
CA SER A 24 -15.91 -4.85 5.46
C SER A 24 -14.88 -5.52 4.53
N PRO A 25 -13.60 -5.61 4.92
CA PRO A 25 -12.51 -6.15 4.10
C PRO A 25 -12.75 -7.55 3.55
N GLU A 26 -13.24 -8.46 4.38
CA GLU A 26 -13.40 -9.88 4.09
C GLU A 26 -14.53 -10.19 3.10
N ASP A 27 -15.57 -9.34 3.07
CA ASP A 27 -16.77 -9.51 2.23
C ASP A 27 -16.80 -8.57 1.02
N SER A 28 -15.81 -7.70 0.86
CA SER A 28 -15.77 -6.74 -0.25
C SER A 28 -15.06 -7.32 -1.48
N TRP A 29 -15.77 -7.37 -2.62
CA TRP A 29 -15.15 -7.65 -3.92
C TRP A 29 -14.08 -6.61 -4.27
N VAL A 30 -14.35 -5.33 -4.02
CA VAL A 30 -13.38 -4.23 -4.24
C VAL A 30 -12.11 -4.47 -3.43
N ALA A 31 -12.22 -4.93 -2.18
CA ALA A 31 -11.07 -5.24 -1.35
C ALA A 31 -10.26 -6.42 -1.86
N LYS A 32 -10.92 -7.46 -2.40
CA LYS A 32 -10.26 -8.60 -3.05
C LYS A 32 -9.51 -8.14 -4.30
N TRP A 33 -10.15 -7.33 -5.15
CA TRP A 33 -9.54 -6.75 -6.36
C TRP A 33 -8.30 -5.92 -6.01
N GLN A 34 -8.41 -5.06 -4.99
CA GLN A 34 -7.34 -4.19 -4.52
C GLN A 34 -6.31 -4.89 -3.62
N ARG A 35 -6.50 -6.19 -3.33
CA ARG A 35 -5.62 -6.97 -2.44
C ARG A 35 -5.44 -6.32 -1.06
N ILE A 36 -6.54 -5.80 -0.51
CA ILE A 36 -6.63 -5.20 0.83
C ILE A 36 -7.68 -5.89 1.71
N ASN A 37 -8.22 -7.04 1.26
CA ASN A 37 -9.23 -7.84 1.98
C ASN A 37 -8.73 -8.47 3.30
N ARG A 38 -7.43 -8.36 3.60
CA ARG A 38 -6.81 -8.77 4.87
C ARG A 38 -6.25 -7.59 5.67
N CYS A 39 -6.48 -6.37 5.21
CA CYS A 39 -6.06 -5.15 5.90
C CYS A 39 -7.19 -4.64 6.81
N CYS A 40 -6.88 -3.73 7.73
CA CYS A 40 -7.87 -3.15 8.63
C CYS A 40 -8.91 -2.32 7.87
N ARG A 41 -10.11 -2.16 8.44
CA ARG A 41 -11.06 -1.12 8.03
C ARG A 41 -10.42 0.28 8.04
N GLY A 42 -10.72 1.11 7.06
CA GLY A 42 -10.11 2.44 6.90
C GLY A 42 -10.10 2.96 5.46
N MET A 43 -9.39 4.07 5.25
CA MET A 43 -9.23 4.71 3.93
C MET A 43 -8.01 4.17 3.19
N TYR A 44 -8.19 3.82 1.92
CA TYR A 44 -7.13 3.32 1.04
C TYR A 44 -7.15 4.07 -0.30
N ALA A 45 -5.99 4.22 -0.94
CA ALA A 45 -5.90 4.74 -2.30
C ALA A 45 -6.20 3.65 -3.35
N ILE A 46 -6.71 4.04 -4.52
CA ILE A 46 -6.91 3.12 -5.67
C ILE A 46 -5.58 2.86 -6.40
N SER A 47 -4.80 3.93 -6.61
CA SER A 47 -3.46 3.87 -7.21
C SER A 47 -2.51 4.76 -6.41
N ILE A 48 -1.26 4.33 -6.23
CA ILE A 48 -0.23 5.08 -5.53
C ILE A 48 0.99 5.23 -6.43
N THR A 49 1.32 6.47 -6.79
CA THR A 49 2.49 6.76 -7.59
C THR A 49 3.75 6.68 -6.73
N GLY A 50 4.75 5.98 -7.24
CA GLY A 50 6.04 5.80 -6.58
C GLY A 50 6.37 4.35 -6.27
N ARG A 51 7.54 4.14 -5.67
CA ARG A 51 8.05 2.82 -5.31
C ARG A 51 8.85 2.91 -4.02
N LEU A 52 8.69 1.91 -3.14
CA LEU A 52 9.53 1.81 -1.95
C LEU A 52 11.02 1.75 -2.30
N PRO A 53 11.91 2.31 -1.46
CA PRO A 53 13.36 2.20 -1.64
C PRO A 53 13.83 0.74 -1.74
N ALA A 54 14.87 0.50 -2.52
CA ALA A 54 15.41 -0.84 -2.74
C ALA A 54 15.88 -1.53 -1.45
N SER A 55 16.42 -0.76 -0.51
CA SER A 55 16.82 -1.23 0.83
C SER A 55 15.64 -1.80 1.61
N VAL A 56 14.51 -1.08 1.64
CA VAL A 56 13.26 -1.49 2.30
C VAL A 56 12.70 -2.74 1.63
N ILE A 57 12.66 -2.79 0.29
CA ILE A 57 12.21 -3.98 -0.45
C ILE A 57 13.09 -5.20 -0.13
N ARG A 58 14.40 -5.02 0.00
CA ARG A 58 15.34 -6.10 0.36
C ARG A 58 15.08 -6.60 1.79
N GLU A 59 14.84 -5.71 2.75
CA GLU A 59 14.47 -6.07 4.12
C GLU A 59 13.13 -6.81 4.18
N MET A 60 12.12 -6.34 3.44
CA MET A 60 10.83 -7.05 3.35
C MET A 60 11.04 -8.47 2.81
N LYS A 61 11.87 -8.62 1.77
CA LYS A 61 12.18 -9.93 1.18
C LYS A 61 12.90 -10.84 2.18
N SER A 62 13.87 -10.35 2.96
CA SER A 62 14.56 -11.17 3.97
C SER A 62 13.63 -11.66 5.08
N ARG A 63 12.51 -10.97 5.29
CA ARG A 63 11.43 -11.33 6.23
C ARG A 63 10.31 -12.16 5.58
N GLY A 64 10.46 -12.57 4.32
CA GLY A 64 9.47 -13.35 3.58
C GLY A 64 8.27 -12.54 3.05
N ILE A 65 8.34 -11.21 3.10
CA ILE A 65 7.26 -10.32 2.64
C ILE A 65 7.54 -9.90 1.20
N LYS A 66 6.67 -10.35 0.27
CA LYS A 66 6.77 -9.98 -1.15
C LYS A 66 6.22 -8.57 -1.38
N TYR A 67 7.09 -7.63 -1.76
CA TYR A 67 6.67 -6.31 -2.24
C TYR A 67 5.90 -6.43 -3.56
N ARG A 68 4.81 -5.65 -3.67
CA ARG A 68 4.05 -5.47 -4.90
C ARG A 68 3.76 -3.98 -5.06
N GLN A 69 4.04 -3.46 -6.25
CA GLN A 69 3.76 -2.06 -6.56
C GLN A 69 2.25 -1.80 -6.51
N ARG A 70 1.88 -0.60 -6.06
CA ARG A 70 0.49 -0.15 -5.90
C ARG A 70 0.08 0.91 -6.91
N ASP A 71 0.95 1.18 -7.88
CA ASP A 71 0.65 2.01 -9.03
C ASP A 71 -0.16 1.19 -10.04
N MET A 72 -1.40 1.61 -10.27
CA MET A 72 -2.38 0.96 -11.14
C MET A 72 -2.65 1.79 -12.40
N THR A 73 -1.96 2.92 -12.61
CA THR A 73 -2.15 3.79 -13.79
C THR A 73 -1.61 3.19 -15.10
N LYS A 74 -0.85 2.10 -15.03
CA LYS A 74 -0.26 1.42 -16.20
C LYS A 74 -0.97 0.13 -16.61
N LEU A 75 -2.23 -0.04 -16.21
CA LEU A 75 -3.10 -1.11 -16.72
C LEU A 75 -3.77 -0.68 -18.02
#